data_AF-A0A5S3YMX0-F1
#
_entry.id   AF-A0A5S3YMX0-F1
#
_cell.length_a   1.000
_cell.length_b   1.000
_cell.length_c   1.000
_cell.angle_alpha   90.00
_cell.angle_beta   90.00
_cell.angle_gamma   90.00
#
_symmetry.space_group_name_H-M   'P 1'
#
loop_
_entity.id
_entity.type
_entity.pdbx_description
1 polymer ?
#
loop_
_entity_poly.entity_id
_entity_poly.type
_entity_poly.pdbx_seq_one_letter_code
_entity_poly.pdbx_strand_id
1 'polypeptide(L)'
;GFTNVNLAKGTGENYSYYYSGVAGSLDHLLTANTSVDSVAQVMHWHINADEATALDYNTEDKTEAQQAKWFGETPYRSSDHDPVIADFDLAAVVLPVNQAPIANDDTAETVQGESVNINVLANDQDPEGNTLFITSATL
;
A
#
# COMPACT_ATOMS: atom_id res chain seq x y z
N GLY A 1 -10.49 0.31 4.08
CA GLY A 1 -10.11 1.73 3.90
C GLY A 1 -8.60 1.85 3.89
N PHE A 2 -8.08 3.03 3.56
CA PHE A 2 -6.64 3.33 3.56
C PHE A 2 -6.30 4.39 4.62
N THR A 3 -5.10 4.30 5.17
CA THR A 3 -4.55 5.24 6.15
C THR A 3 -3.28 5.87 5.57
N ASN A 4 -3.18 7.20 5.66
CA ASN A 4 -1.95 7.94 5.37
C ASN A 4 -0.98 7.75 6.53
N VAL A 5 0.07 6.95 6.31
CA VAL A 5 0.99 6.60 7.39
C VAL A 5 2.01 7.70 7.67
N ASN A 6 2.29 8.61 6.72
CA ASN A 6 3.08 9.81 7.00
C ASN A 6 2.42 10.63 8.12
N LEU A 7 1.10 10.75 8.10
CA LEU A 7 0.35 11.46 9.15
C LEU A 7 0.12 10.62 10.40
N ALA A 8 -0.11 9.30 10.25
CA ALA A 8 -0.45 8.44 11.37
C ALA A 8 0.76 8.00 12.21
N LYS A 9 1.94 7.86 11.58
CA LYS A 9 3.17 7.34 12.22
C LYS A 9 4.42 8.20 11.97
N GLY A 10 4.35 9.18 11.06
CA GLY A 10 5.52 10.00 10.74
C GLY A 10 5.99 10.83 11.92
N THR A 11 7.31 10.97 12.04
CA THR A 11 7.96 11.80 13.05
C THR A 11 8.64 12.99 12.40
N GLY A 12 8.60 14.16 13.04
CA GLY A 12 9.22 15.37 12.51
C GLY A 12 8.30 16.17 11.58
N GLU A 13 8.90 16.96 10.70
CA GLU A 13 8.19 17.77 9.73
C GLU A 13 7.67 16.87 8.59
N ASN A 14 6.44 17.09 8.16
CA ASN A 14 5.75 16.26 7.16
C ASN A 14 5.47 17.01 5.86
N TYR A 15 6.22 18.08 5.57
CA TYR A 15 6.20 18.68 4.24
C TYR A 15 7.11 17.87 3.31
N SER A 16 6.80 17.91 2.01
CA SER A 16 7.63 17.29 0.98
C SER A 16 8.08 18.28 -0.08
N TYR A 17 7.59 19.53 -0.06
CA TYR A 17 8.01 20.56 -1.01
C TYR A 17 7.87 21.96 -0.41
N TYR A 18 8.54 22.92 -1.03
CA TYR A 18 8.39 24.34 -0.77
C TYR A 18 8.03 25.08 -2.06
N TYR A 19 6.93 25.83 -2.05
CA TYR A 19 6.50 26.60 -3.22
C TYR A 19 6.04 27.99 -2.80
N SER A 20 6.62 29.02 -3.44
CA SER A 20 6.23 30.42 -3.23
C SER A 20 6.18 30.86 -1.77
N GLY A 21 7.14 30.41 -0.95
CA GLY A 21 7.19 30.78 0.46
C GLY A 21 6.37 29.90 1.40
N VAL A 22 5.78 28.80 0.91
CA VAL A 22 4.89 27.93 1.69
C VAL A 22 5.36 26.48 1.60
N ALA A 23 5.50 25.84 2.76
CA ALA A 23 5.73 24.39 2.86
C ALA A 23 4.41 23.63 2.69
N GLY A 24 4.44 22.53 1.94
CA GLY A 24 3.31 21.64 1.73
C GLY A 24 3.74 20.19 1.52
N SER A 25 2.77 19.28 1.40
CA SER A 25 3.04 17.86 1.15
C SER A 25 2.14 17.34 0.04
N LEU A 26 2.75 16.72 -0.98
CA LEU A 26 2.05 15.98 -2.04
C LEU A 26 2.47 14.50 -2.09
N ASP A 27 3.49 14.13 -1.33
CA ASP A 27 4.04 12.78 -1.31
C ASP A 27 3.54 12.04 -0.08
N HIS A 28 2.88 10.90 -0.31
CA HIS A 28 2.22 10.15 0.73
C HIS A 28 2.44 8.66 0.55
N LEU A 29 2.59 7.96 1.66
CA LEU A 29 2.51 6.51 1.77
C LEU A 29 1.16 6.16 2.37
N LEU A 30 0.40 5.34 1.65
CA LEU A 30 -0.89 4.84 2.09
C LEU A 30 -0.80 3.32 2.31
N THR A 31 -1.37 2.85 3.41
CA THR A 31 -1.53 1.41 3.66
C THR A 31 -3.00 1.07 3.87
N ALA A 32 -3.37 -0.18 3.66
CA ALA A 32 -4.65 -0.67 4.14
C ALA A 32 -4.73 -0.46 5.66
N ASN A 33 -5.91 -0.11 6.18
CA ASN A 33 -6.07 0.13 7.62
C ASN A 33 -5.60 -1.04 8.49
N THR A 34 -5.73 -2.28 7.98
CA THR A 34 -5.29 -3.52 8.64
C THR A 34 -3.77 -3.75 8.61
N SER A 35 -3.01 -2.85 7.98
CA SER A 35 -1.56 -2.99 7.77
C SER A 35 -0.78 -1.75 8.23
N VAL A 36 -1.42 -0.81 8.94
CA VAL A 36 -0.72 0.37 9.49
C VAL A 36 0.42 -0.03 10.42
N ASP A 37 0.25 -1.15 11.14
CA ASP A 37 1.24 -1.63 12.09
C ASP A 37 2.46 -2.28 11.43
N SER A 38 2.41 -2.70 10.15
CA SER A 38 3.64 -3.14 9.46
C SER A 38 4.60 -2.01 9.18
N VAL A 39 4.16 -0.75 9.15
CA VAL A 39 5.06 0.39 8.92
C VAL A 39 5.76 0.70 10.23
N ALA A 40 6.99 0.23 10.41
CA ALA A 40 7.76 0.45 11.63
C ALA A 40 8.11 1.94 11.81
N GLN A 41 8.51 2.59 10.71
CA GLN A 41 8.84 4.01 10.66
C GLN A 41 8.51 4.57 9.27
N VAL A 42 8.18 5.85 9.21
CA VAL A 42 8.06 6.62 7.97
C VAL A 42 8.48 8.06 8.21
N MET A 43 9.16 8.68 7.23
CA MET A 43 9.54 10.08 7.28
C MET A 43 9.72 10.65 5.86
N HIS A 44 9.62 11.97 5.73
CA HIS A 44 10.21 12.68 4.61
C HIS A 44 11.70 12.86 4.89
N TRP A 45 12.55 12.44 3.95
CA TRP A 45 13.98 12.68 4.07
C TRP A 45 14.30 14.04 3.45
N HIS A 46 14.48 15.05 4.30
CA HIS A 46 14.72 16.44 3.89
C HIS A 46 16.09 16.62 3.23
N ILE A 47 16.19 16.31 1.94
CA ILE A 47 17.41 16.40 1.13
C ILE A 47 17.23 17.26 -0.14
N ASN A 48 16.01 17.65 -0.46
CA ASN A 48 15.63 18.22 -1.75
C ASN A 48 14.75 19.48 -1.63
N ALA A 49 13.68 19.45 -0.82
CA ALA A 49 12.64 20.49 -0.85
C ALA A 49 13.10 21.90 -0.45
N ASP A 50 14.08 22.02 0.47
CA ASP A 50 14.51 23.29 1.06
C ASP A 50 15.57 24.04 0.23
N GLU A 51 15.47 23.94 -1.09
CA GLU A 51 16.51 24.39 -1.99
C GLU A 51 16.29 25.80 -2.55
N ALA A 52 17.37 26.59 -2.58
CA ALA A 52 17.39 27.82 -3.37
C ALA A 52 17.44 27.48 -4.87
N THR A 53 16.59 28.12 -5.67
CA THR A 53 16.48 27.93 -7.14
C THR A 53 17.82 27.96 -7.89
N ALA A 54 18.83 28.68 -7.38
CA ALA A 54 20.16 28.73 -8.00
C ALA A 54 20.94 27.41 -7.91
N LEU A 55 20.60 26.52 -6.95
CA LEU A 55 21.30 25.26 -6.69
C LEU A 55 20.49 24.04 -7.13
N ASP A 56 19.22 24.23 -7.51
CA ASP A 56 18.34 23.15 -7.93
C ASP A 56 18.87 22.39 -9.16
N TYR A 57 18.31 21.20 -9.36
CA TYR A 57 18.66 20.28 -10.45
C TYR A 57 18.33 20.81 -11.86
N ASN A 58 17.57 21.91 -11.96
CA ASN A 58 17.22 22.52 -13.24
C ASN A 58 18.48 23.12 -13.90
N THR A 59 18.47 23.29 -15.23
CA THR A 59 19.62 23.86 -15.96
C THR A 59 19.37 25.27 -16.46
N GLU A 60 18.11 25.67 -16.43
CA GLU A 60 17.60 26.98 -16.74
C GLU A 60 18.33 28.04 -15.91
N ASP A 61 18.66 29.15 -16.56
CA ASP A 61 19.36 30.28 -15.95
C ASP A 61 20.75 29.95 -15.35
N LYS A 62 21.32 28.77 -15.65
CA LYS A 62 22.68 28.37 -15.26
C LYS A 62 23.62 28.31 -16.48
N THR A 63 24.79 28.95 -16.37
CA THR A 63 25.90 28.77 -17.35
C THR A 63 26.48 27.35 -17.28
N GLU A 64 27.13 26.90 -18.35
CA GLU A 64 27.84 25.61 -18.36
C GLU A 64 28.84 25.46 -17.19
N ALA A 65 29.53 26.55 -16.84
CA ALA A 65 30.44 26.58 -15.71
C ALA A 65 29.72 26.44 -14.36
N GLN A 66 28.52 27.01 -14.22
CA GLN A 66 27.68 26.83 -13.02
C GLN A 66 27.13 25.41 -12.93
N GLN A 67 26.62 24.87 -14.03
CA GLN A 67 26.14 23.49 -14.09
C GLN A 67 27.27 22.53 -13.69
N ALA A 68 28.45 22.65 -14.29
CA ALA A 68 29.61 21.81 -13.95
C ALA A 68 30.10 21.98 -12.49
N LYS A 69 29.90 23.15 -11.89
CA LYS A 69 30.35 23.45 -10.52
C LYS A 69 29.35 23.02 -9.44
N TRP A 70 28.05 23.13 -9.74
CA TRP A 70 26.97 22.93 -8.77
C TRP A 70 26.28 21.58 -8.91
N PHE A 71 26.43 20.91 -10.06
CA PHE A 71 26.01 19.54 -10.23
C PHE A 71 26.74 18.59 -9.26
N GLY A 72 26.00 17.66 -8.68
CA GLY A 72 26.53 16.52 -7.95
C GLY A 72 25.74 15.26 -8.28
N GLU A 73 26.42 14.12 -8.45
CA GLU A 73 25.80 12.82 -8.77
C GLU A 73 25.13 12.14 -7.54
N THR A 74 24.84 12.90 -6.49
CA THR A 74 24.26 12.38 -5.25
C THR A 74 22.74 12.54 -5.25
N PRO A 75 21.99 11.78 -4.44
CA PRO A 75 20.55 11.99 -4.26
C PRO A 75 20.17 13.36 -3.68
N TYR A 76 21.13 14.10 -3.12
CA TYR A 76 20.92 15.44 -2.59
C TYR A 76 20.71 16.44 -3.74
N ARG A 77 19.68 17.29 -3.63
CA ARG A 77 19.33 18.32 -4.64
C ARG A 77 18.96 17.74 -6.00
N SER A 78 18.40 16.53 -6.03
CA SER A 78 18.07 15.84 -7.29
C SER A 78 16.59 15.97 -7.68
N SER A 79 15.80 16.67 -6.87
CA SER A 79 14.36 16.88 -7.06
C SER A 79 13.93 18.14 -6.29
N ASP A 80 12.78 18.69 -6.65
CA ASP A 80 12.06 19.75 -5.95
C ASP A 80 11.20 19.21 -4.79
N HIS A 81 11.16 17.89 -4.62
CA HIS A 81 10.43 17.19 -3.59
C HIS A 81 11.32 16.26 -2.75
N ASP A 82 11.02 16.17 -1.46
CA ASP A 82 11.66 15.22 -0.54
C ASP A 82 11.07 13.81 -0.69
N PRO A 83 11.91 12.77 -0.79
CA PRO A 83 11.43 11.40 -0.86
C PRO A 83 10.80 10.96 0.47
N VAL A 84 9.78 10.11 0.37
CA VAL A 84 9.24 9.36 1.50
C VAL A 84 10.06 8.09 1.71
N ILE A 85 10.59 7.90 2.92
CA ILE A 85 11.29 6.67 3.32
C ILE A 85 10.48 5.99 4.40
N ALA A 86 10.32 4.67 4.28
CA ALA A 86 9.62 3.85 5.25
C ALA A 86 10.32 2.52 5.48
N ASP A 87 10.33 2.11 6.74
CA ASP A 87 10.76 0.78 7.18
C ASP A 87 9.54 -0.07 7.48
N PHE A 88 9.60 -1.34 7.10
CA PHE A 88 8.51 -2.29 7.29
C PHE A 88 8.92 -3.46 8.19
N ASP A 89 8.14 -3.69 9.25
CA ASP A 89 8.12 -4.95 9.99
C ASP A 89 6.95 -5.78 9.50
N LEU A 90 7.21 -6.70 8.58
CA LEU A 90 6.17 -7.55 8.00
C LEU A 90 5.72 -8.67 8.96
N ALA A 91 6.50 -8.96 10.01
CA ALA A 91 6.10 -9.93 11.02
C ALA A 91 5.09 -9.32 12.02
N ALA A 92 5.05 -7.99 12.15
CA ALA A 92 4.08 -7.29 12.97
C ALA A 92 2.63 -7.43 12.48
N VAL A 93 2.42 -7.77 11.20
CA VAL A 93 1.08 -8.00 10.66
C VAL A 93 0.77 -9.49 10.70
N VAL A 94 -0.05 -9.88 11.67
CA VAL A 94 -0.69 -11.20 11.70
C VAL A 94 -1.97 -11.13 10.86
N LEU A 95 -1.87 -11.55 9.60
CA LEU A 95 -3.07 -11.84 8.82
C LEU A 95 -3.69 -13.15 9.32
N PRO A 96 -5.02 -13.26 9.41
CA PRO A 96 -5.65 -14.56 9.60
C PRO A 96 -5.21 -15.47 8.46
N VAL A 97 -4.81 -16.70 8.80
CA VAL A 97 -4.48 -17.71 7.80
C VAL A 97 -5.77 -18.07 7.08
N ASN A 98 -5.79 -17.90 5.75
CA ASN A 98 -6.94 -18.30 4.94
C ASN A 98 -7.28 -19.75 5.20
N GLN A 99 -8.53 -20.01 5.58
CA GLN A 99 -8.99 -21.33 5.92
C GLN A 99 -9.53 -22.06 4.68
N ALA A 100 -9.57 -23.39 4.75
CA ALA A 100 -10.23 -24.16 3.72
C ALA A 100 -11.76 -24.03 3.86
N PRO A 101 -12.52 -24.12 2.76
CA PRO A 101 -13.96 -24.27 2.81
C PRO A 101 -14.39 -25.45 3.70
N ILE A 102 -15.49 -25.26 4.41
CA ILE A 102 -16.14 -26.26 5.26
C ILE A 102 -17.30 -26.85 4.47
N ALA A 103 -17.14 -28.09 4.04
CA ALA A 103 -18.22 -28.87 3.43
C ALA A 103 -19.12 -29.47 4.52
N ASN A 104 -20.44 -29.39 4.34
CA ASN A 104 -21.43 -29.97 5.23
C ASN A 104 -22.25 -31.05 4.52
N ASP A 105 -22.52 -32.16 5.20
CA ASP A 105 -23.24 -33.28 4.59
C ASP A 105 -24.64 -32.86 4.11
N ASP A 106 -24.93 -33.18 2.85
CA ASP A 106 -26.24 -33.00 2.24
C ASP A 106 -27.19 -34.14 2.60
N THR A 107 -28.45 -33.80 2.84
CA THR A 107 -29.53 -34.79 2.98
C THR A 107 -30.72 -34.40 2.11
N ALA A 108 -31.28 -35.36 1.39
CA ALA A 108 -32.52 -35.20 0.66
C ALA A 108 -33.37 -36.47 0.73
N GLU A 109 -34.68 -36.28 0.75
CA GLU A 109 -35.66 -37.36 0.64
C GLU A 109 -36.48 -37.15 -0.64
N THR A 110 -36.82 -38.25 -1.31
CA THR A 110 -37.71 -38.25 -2.48
C THR A 110 -38.58 -39.49 -2.46
N VAL A 111 -39.70 -39.46 -3.18
CA VAL A 111 -40.54 -40.65 -3.38
C VAL A 111 -40.00 -41.50 -4.52
N GLN A 112 -40.35 -42.79 -4.52
CA GLN A 112 -39.87 -43.72 -5.53
C GLN A 112 -40.26 -43.26 -6.95
N GLY A 113 -39.26 -43.12 -7.81
CA GLY A 113 -39.44 -42.70 -9.20
C GLY A 113 -39.34 -41.20 -9.44
N GLU A 114 -39.20 -40.37 -8.39
CA GLU A 114 -39.09 -38.93 -8.51
C GLU A 114 -37.64 -38.44 -8.31
N SER A 115 -37.18 -37.56 -9.20
CA SER A 115 -35.86 -36.94 -9.10
C SER A 115 -35.84 -35.80 -8.07
N VAL A 116 -34.71 -35.63 -7.38
CA VAL A 116 -34.46 -34.48 -6.48
C VAL A 116 -33.26 -33.69 -6.98
N ASN A 117 -33.39 -32.36 -7.00
CA ASN A 117 -32.27 -31.44 -7.26
C ASN A 117 -31.77 -30.90 -5.93
N ILE A 118 -30.47 -31.09 -5.66
CA ILE A 118 -29.81 -30.61 -4.45
C ILE A 118 -28.80 -29.54 -4.85
N ASN A 119 -28.82 -28.40 -4.16
CA ASN A 119 -27.74 -27.44 -4.26
C ASN A 119 -26.67 -27.82 -3.25
N VAL A 120 -25.60 -28.47 -3.72
CA VAL A 120 -24.52 -28.99 -2.86
C VAL A 120 -23.71 -27.90 -2.15
N LEU A 121 -23.87 -26.62 -2.53
CA LEU A 121 -23.21 -25.51 -1.84
C LEU A 121 -24.13 -24.81 -0.82
N ALA A 122 -25.37 -25.31 -0.62
CA ALA A 122 -26.38 -24.60 0.16
C ALA A 122 -26.04 -24.48 1.65
N ASN A 123 -25.38 -25.49 2.22
CA ASN A 123 -24.97 -25.56 3.62
C ASN A 123 -23.44 -25.44 3.80
N ASP A 124 -22.66 -25.44 2.72
CA ASP A 124 -21.22 -25.22 2.76
C ASP A 124 -20.86 -23.77 3.08
N GLN A 125 -19.72 -23.56 3.74
CA GLN A 125 -19.26 -22.21 4.11
C GLN A 125 -17.75 -22.06 3.96
N ASP A 126 -17.33 -20.89 3.49
CA ASP A 126 -15.96 -20.43 3.60
C ASP A 126 -15.82 -19.59 4.89
N PRO A 127 -14.84 -19.86 5.78
CA PRO A 127 -14.70 -19.10 7.02
C PRO A 127 -14.48 -17.59 6.83
N GLU A 128 -13.88 -17.18 5.71
CA GLU A 128 -13.69 -15.79 5.32
C GLU A 128 -14.86 -15.22 4.49
N GLY A 129 -15.88 -16.05 4.19
CA GLY A 129 -17.05 -15.66 3.41
C GLY A 129 -16.79 -15.55 1.91
N ASN A 130 -15.71 -16.16 1.41
CA ASN A 130 -15.44 -16.20 -0.02
C ASN A 130 -16.49 -17.06 -0.76
N THR A 131 -16.73 -16.73 -2.03
CA THR A 131 -17.61 -17.53 -2.89
C THR A 131 -17.03 -18.92 -3.14
N LEU A 132 -17.86 -19.95 -2.94
CA LEU A 132 -17.49 -21.35 -3.18
C LEU A 132 -17.68 -21.76 -4.64
N PHE A 133 -16.82 -22.66 -5.13
CA PHE A 133 -16.89 -23.25 -6.47
C PHE A 133 -16.71 -24.77 -6.41
N ILE A 134 -17.49 -25.49 -7.21
CA ILE A 134 -17.34 -26.94 -7.40
C ILE A 134 -16.33 -27.16 -8.54
N THR A 135 -15.28 -27.94 -8.27
CA THR A 135 -14.26 -28.28 -9.27
C THR A 135 -14.54 -29.61 -9.98
N SER A 136 -15.10 -30.59 -9.26
CA SER A 136 -15.57 -31.86 -9.81
C SER A 136 -16.61 -32.49 -8.89
N ALA A 137 -17.43 -33.38 -9.46
CA ALA A 137 -18.33 -34.25 -8.73
C ALA A 137 -18.33 -35.64 -9.40
N THR A 138 -18.44 -36.69 -8.61
CA THR A 138 -18.52 -38.08 -9.09
C THR A 138 -19.72 -38.76 -8.45
N LEU A 139 -20.35 -39.68 -9.21
CA LEU A 139 -21.48 -40.50 -8.76
C LEU A 139 -21.00 -41.90 -8.35
#